data_AF-A0A6P1I9V4-F1
#
_entry.id   AF-A0A6P1I9V4-F1
#
_cell.length_a   1.000
_cell.length_b   1.000
_cell.length_c   1.000
_cell.angle_alpha   90.00
_cell.angle_beta   90.00
_cell.angle_gamma   90.00
#
_symmetry.space_group_name_H-M   'P 1'
#
loop_
_entity.id
_entity.type
_entity.pdbx_description
1 polymer ?
#
loop_
_entity_poly.entity_id
_entity_poly.type
_entity_poly.pdbx_seq_one_letter_code
_entity_poly.pdbx_strand_id
1 'polypeptide(L)'
;MFHRGDNAVTEEHSLDESLLVEPESRRQPWREFLASTPGRLSVLGIALVTAALATGAIASAAIGARQQRIDVLRTHTEPLAYAAEALYSSLSIADAAATTSFISGGIEPREVRNRYNQAIGDASNALVTASNGVSSTDAGALRLLSEVSRHMSVYTTLVATARANNRSGNPVGVAYLGDASALMQDTILPAAERLYIEQSRSVADTQAHGARLPRAAFVVTAGLLIALVLAQIYLARKSKRRVNPGLVVASLLTATLLVWLTAAALVSTSAIDRARSEGAQPLATITQSRILAQQARADETLALLQRGSDEQSEIDYEAHSSALADTLGRLQSDARPEVADALAALDGWRTAHEMLQQRLAAGDYSGASALAIGSGELASTARFAALDESLRTGIERFRTEELDGMAAAYRSLSLLAVGSMVIGVLCGFAVGGGIWPRLNEYH
;
A
#
# COMPACT_ATOMS: atom_id res chain seq x y z
N MET A 1 52.02 -17.60 -118.98
CA MET A 1 52.64 -18.93 -118.80
C MET A 1 51.89 -19.67 -117.69
N PHE A 2 51.99 -20.99 -117.61
CA PHE A 2 51.41 -21.90 -116.58
C PHE A 2 51.76 -21.47 -115.13
N HIS A 3 51.16 -21.89 -114.00
CA HIS A 3 50.06 -22.80 -113.58
C HIS A 3 49.82 -22.53 -112.03
N ARG A 4 48.84 -23.06 -111.25
CA ARG A 4 47.48 -23.65 -111.42
C ARG A 4 46.93 -24.08 -110.04
N GLY A 5 45.67 -23.74 -109.72
CA GLY A 5 44.92 -24.23 -108.54
C GLY A 5 45.43 -23.74 -107.17
N ASP A 6 44.76 -24.02 -106.06
CA ASP A 6 43.40 -24.57 -105.85
C ASP A 6 42.95 -24.31 -104.39
N ASN A 7 41.63 -24.25 -104.14
CA ASN A 7 40.86 -24.51 -102.89
C ASN A 7 41.55 -24.34 -101.49
N ALA A 8 40.97 -23.73 -100.46
CA ALA A 8 39.59 -23.86 -99.97
C ALA A 8 39.29 -22.97 -98.72
N VAL A 9 38.07 -23.11 -98.19
CA VAL A 9 37.57 -22.72 -96.84
C VAL A 9 37.31 -21.23 -96.56
N THR A 10 36.05 -20.97 -96.23
CA THR A 10 35.53 -19.75 -95.59
C THR A 10 35.62 -19.86 -94.06
N GLU A 11 36.04 -18.79 -93.38
CA GLU A 11 35.66 -18.53 -91.99
C GLU A 11 35.02 -17.15 -91.88
N GLU A 12 33.76 -17.11 -91.48
CA GLU A 12 33.10 -15.86 -91.09
C GLU A 12 33.64 -15.43 -89.73
N HIS A 13 33.90 -14.13 -89.55
CA HIS A 13 34.22 -13.57 -88.24
C HIS A 13 32.92 -13.46 -87.42
N SER A 14 32.50 -14.56 -86.81
CA SER A 14 31.41 -14.57 -85.83
C SER A 14 31.84 -13.75 -84.61
N LEU A 15 31.18 -12.61 -84.41
CA LEU A 15 31.27 -11.87 -83.16
C LEU A 15 30.65 -12.73 -82.05
N ASP A 16 31.43 -13.02 -81.01
CA ASP A 16 31.02 -13.92 -79.95
C ASP A 16 30.01 -13.25 -78.99
N GLU A 17 28.72 -13.31 -79.36
CA GLU A 17 27.61 -12.78 -78.56
C GLU A 17 27.51 -13.43 -77.17
N SER A 18 28.17 -14.57 -76.92
CA SER A 18 28.13 -15.25 -75.61
C SER A 18 28.83 -14.47 -74.49
N LEU A 19 29.69 -13.51 -74.84
CA LEU A 19 30.41 -12.64 -73.89
C LEU A 19 29.62 -11.39 -73.45
N LEU A 20 28.44 -11.13 -74.01
CA LEU A 20 27.56 -10.01 -73.62
C LEU A 20 26.52 -10.36 -72.55
N VAL A 21 26.85 -11.31 -71.67
CA VAL A 21 26.13 -11.46 -70.40
C VAL A 21 26.54 -10.32 -69.47
N GLU A 22 25.85 -9.19 -69.56
CA GLU A 22 25.85 -8.22 -68.45
C GLU A 22 25.50 -8.99 -67.17
N PRO A 23 26.29 -8.87 -66.08
CA PRO A 23 25.90 -9.50 -64.83
C PRO A 23 24.59 -8.86 -64.39
N GLU A 24 23.52 -9.64 -64.27
CA GLU A 24 22.27 -9.21 -63.66
C GLU A 24 22.56 -8.79 -62.21
N SER A 25 22.93 -7.52 -62.05
CA SER A 25 23.04 -6.88 -60.75
C SER A 25 21.68 -7.09 -60.09
N ARG A 26 21.66 -7.91 -59.03
CA ARG A 26 20.41 -8.35 -58.38
C ARG A 26 19.86 -7.20 -57.54
N ARG A 27 19.50 -6.11 -58.23
CA ARG A 27 19.09 -4.81 -57.69
C ARG A 27 17.92 -5.06 -56.76
N GLN A 28 18.22 -5.03 -55.46
CA GLN A 28 17.22 -5.22 -54.43
C GLN A 28 16.29 -4.01 -54.49
N PRO A 29 15.07 -4.12 -55.04
CA PRO A 29 14.28 -2.94 -55.41
C PRO A 29 13.89 -2.13 -54.18
N TRP A 30 13.81 -2.80 -53.02
CA TRP A 30 13.65 -2.16 -51.72
C TRP A 30 14.80 -1.19 -51.38
N ARG A 31 16.05 -1.44 -51.77
CA ARG A 31 17.17 -0.51 -51.52
C ARG A 31 17.09 0.74 -52.37
N GLU A 32 16.73 0.61 -53.65
CA GLU A 32 16.55 1.76 -54.54
C GLU A 32 15.33 2.60 -54.14
N PHE A 33 14.23 1.93 -53.75
CA PHE A 33 13.06 2.60 -53.17
C PHE A 33 13.41 3.33 -51.86
N LEU A 34 14.17 2.72 -50.95
CA LEU A 34 14.68 3.38 -49.73
C LEU A 34 15.63 4.55 -50.03
N ALA A 35 16.38 4.51 -51.12
CA ALA A 35 17.23 5.61 -51.55
C ALA A 35 16.42 6.81 -52.08
N SER A 36 15.28 6.55 -52.72
CA SER A 36 14.40 7.52 -53.38
C SER A 36 13.77 8.57 -52.43
N THR A 37 13.37 9.72 -52.99
CA THR A 37 12.69 10.79 -52.23
C THR A 37 11.33 10.35 -51.63
N PRO A 38 10.46 9.61 -52.36
CA PRO A 38 9.21 9.09 -51.79
C PRO A 38 9.44 8.02 -50.72
N GLY A 39 10.29 7.02 -50.97
CA GLY A 39 10.48 5.90 -50.03
C GLY A 39 11.05 6.34 -48.67
N ARG A 40 11.91 7.37 -48.63
CA ARG A 40 12.36 7.98 -47.35
C ARG A 40 11.21 8.64 -46.57
N LEU A 41 10.18 9.17 -47.24
CA LEU A 41 8.99 9.70 -46.57
C LEU A 41 8.07 8.57 -46.07
N SER A 42 7.93 7.49 -46.82
CA SER A 42 7.20 6.29 -46.38
C SER A 42 7.80 5.69 -45.11
N VAL A 43 9.13 5.52 -45.06
CA VAL A 43 9.85 5.00 -43.89
C VAL A 43 9.70 5.93 -42.68
N LEU A 44 9.84 7.24 -42.87
CA LEU A 44 9.64 8.23 -41.81
C LEU A 44 8.22 8.15 -41.25
N GLY A 45 7.21 8.02 -42.12
CA GLY A 45 5.82 7.88 -41.72
C GLY A 45 5.55 6.60 -40.93
N ILE A 46 6.01 5.45 -41.44
CA ILE A 46 5.89 4.15 -40.75
C ILE A 46 6.58 4.22 -39.38
N ALA A 47 7.81 4.73 -39.30
CA ALA A 47 8.55 4.86 -38.05
C ALA A 47 7.84 5.75 -37.03
N LEU A 48 7.25 6.87 -37.45
CA LEU A 48 6.47 7.76 -36.58
C LEU A 48 5.15 7.12 -36.12
N VAL A 49 4.46 6.35 -36.97
CA VAL A 49 3.25 5.61 -36.58
C VAL A 49 3.59 4.49 -35.58
N THR A 50 4.64 3.70 -35.84
CA THR A 50 5.12 2.68 -34.91
C THR A 50 5.56 3.30 -33.58
N ALA A 51 6.25 4.44 -33.60
CA ALA A 51 6.62 5.16 -32.39
C ALA A 51 5.41 5.70 -31.60
N ALA A 52 4.38 6.21 -32.28
CA ALA A 52 3.15 6.68 -31.64
C ALA A 52 2.37 5.54 -30.95
N LEU A 53 2.23 4.39 -31.62
CA LEU A 53 1.59 3.21 -31.06
C LEU A 53 2.39 2.62 -29.90
N ALA A 54 3.71 2.50 -30.04
CA ALA A 54 4.60 2.06 -28.96
C ALA A 54 4.56 3.01 -27.76
N THR A 55 4.48 4.33 -27.98
CA THR A 55 4.33 5.33 -26.92
C THR A 55 3.03 5.13 -26.13
N GLY A 56 1.90 4.97 -26.82
CA GLY A 56 0.61 4.71 -26.17
C GLY A 56 0.61 3.40 -25.36
N ALA A 57 1.21 2.33 -25.91
CA ALA A 57 1.33 1.05 -25.24
C ALA A 57 2.24 1.11 -23.99
N ILE A 58 3.43 1.72 -24.10
CA ILE A 58 4.38 1.85 -22.98
C ILE A 58 3.81 2.77 -21.88
N ALA A 59 3.15 3.87 -22.25
CA ALA A 59 2.47 4.74 -21.29
C ALA A 59 1.36 3.98 -20.55
N SER A 60 0.43 3.34 -21.27
CA SER A 60 -0.67 2.58 -20.68
C SER A 60 -0.17 1.45 -19.76
N ALA A 61 0.83 0.68 -20.18
CA ALA A 61 1.43 -0.38 -19.37
C ALA A 61 2.10 0.15 -18.09
N ALA A 62 2.86 1.26 -18.17
CA ALA A 62 3.51 1.87 -17.01
C ALA A 62 2.50 2.49 -16.03
N ILE A 63 1.35 2.95 -16.53
CA ILE A 63 0.22 3.45 -15.72
C ILE A 63 -0.48 2.27 -15.03
N GLY A 64 -0.83 1.20 -15.75
CA GLY A 64 -1.47 0.00 -15.20
C GLY A 64 -0.61 -0.69 -14.12
N ALA A 65 0.70 -0.82 -14.36
CA ALA A 65 1.66 -1.34 -13.38
C ALA A 65 1.86 -0.44 -12.14
N ARG A 66 1.29 0.77 -12.11
CA ARG A 66 1.17 1.61 -10.90
C ARG A 66 -0.20 1.45 -10.24
N GLN A 67 -1.28 1.35 -11.01
CA GLN A 67 -2.63 1.04 -10.51
C GLN A 67 -2.63 -0.28 -9.72
N GLN A 68 -2.05 -1.36 -10.27
CA GLN A 68 -1.96 -2.67 -9.61
C GLN A 68 -1.26 -2.63 -8.25
N ARG A 69 -0.26 -1.75 -8.06
CA ARG A 69 0.44 -1.62 -6.77
C ARG A 69 -0.37 -0.83 -5.74
N ILE A 70 -1.13 0.17 -6.17
CA ILE A 70 -2.09 0.88 -5.29
C ILE A 70 -3.23 -0.08 -4.91
N ASP A 71 -3.68 -0.92 -5.84
CA ASP A 71 -4.74 -1.89 -5.58
C ASP A 71 -4.30 -2.99 -4.62
N VAL A 72 -3.09 -3.57 -4.78
CA VAL A 72 -2.53 -4.54 -3.81
C VAL A 72 -2.41 -3.95 -2.40
N LEU A 73 -1.89 -2.72 -2.25
CA LEU A 73 -1.84 -2.01 -0.97
C LEU A 73 -3.24 -1.93 -0.32
N ARG A 74 -4.24 -1.49 -1.09
CA ARG A 74 -5.61 -1.27 -0.65
C ARG A 74 -6.43 -2.54 -0.40
N THR A 75 -6.08 -3.66 -1.04
CA THR A 75 -6.90 -4.90 -1.00
C THR A 75 -6.27 -6.03 -0.19
N HIS A 76 -4.96 -5.98 0.08
CA HIS A 76 -4.23 -7.00 0.81
C HIS A 76 -3.49 -6.42 2.01
N THR A 77 -2.68 -5.37 1.82
CA THR A 77 -1.70 -4.94 2.85
C THR A 77 -2.30 -4.07 3.96
N GLU A 78 -3.14 -3.08 3.63
CA GLU A 78 -3.87 -2.28 4.65
C GLU A 78 -4.86 -3.14 5.45
N PRO A 79 -5.73 -3.98 4.83
CA PRO A 79 -6.68 -4.80 5.59
C PRO A 79 -5.99 -5.80 6.52
N LEU A 80 -4.79 -6.28 6.16
CA LEU A 80 -3.98 -7.17 6.98
C LEU A 80 -3.37 -6.45 8.20
N ALA A 81 -2.82 -5.25 8.01
CA ALA A 81 -2.31 -4.44 9.13
C ALA A 81 -3.45 -4.06 10.11
N TYR A 82 -4.62 -3.69 9.58
CA TYR A 82 -5.84 -3.45 10.38
C TYR A 82 -6.31 -4.72 11.11
N ALA A 83 -6.32 -5.89 10.45
CA ALA A 83 -6.69 -7.14 11.10
C ALA A 83 -5.70 -7.56 12.21
N ALA A 84 -4.43 -7.19 12.12
CA ALA A 84 -3.45 -7.43 13.18
C ALA A 84 -3.66 -6.49 14.40
N GLU A 85 -4.03 -5.23 14.18
CA GLU A 85 -4.45 -4.30 15.25
C GLU A 85 -5.71 -4.82 15.95
N ALA A 86 -6.74 -5.16 15.18
CA ALA A 86 -8.01 -5.65 15.72
C ALA A 86 -7.82 -6.95 16.52
N LEU A 87 -6.91 -7.83 16.07
CA LEU A 87 -6.50 -9.03 16.79
C LEU A 87 -5.85 -8.68 18.13
N TYR A 88 -4.84 -7.80 18.15
CA TYR A 88 -4.20 -7.36 19.39
C TYR A 88 -5.21 -6.77 20.38
N SER A 89 -6.02 -5.79 19.93
CA SER A 89 -6.95 -5.06 20.80
C SER A 89 -8.03 -5.97 21.38
N SER A 90 -8.62 -6.85 20.56
CA SER A 90 -9.64 -7.79 21.04
C SER A 90 -9.07 -8.83 22.01
N LEU A 91 -7.83 -9.26 21.84
CA LEU A 91 -7.13 -10.11 22.81
C LEU A 91 -6.87 -9.39 24.15
N SER A 92 -6.43 -8.13 24.11
CA SER A 92 -6.27 -7.31 25.33
C SER A 92 -7.60 -7.08 26.06
N ILE A 93 -8.67 -6.71 25.33
CA ILE A 93 -10.01 -6.54 25.90
C ILE A 93 -10.53 -7.84 26.53
N ALA A 94 -10.21 -9.00 25.94
CA ALA A 94 -10.56 -10.29 26.52
C ALA A 94 -9.84 -10.55 27.86
N ASP A 95 -8.57 -10.19 27.99
CA ASP A 95 -7.81 -10.37 29.25
C ASP A 95 -8.23 -9.38 30.33
N ALA A 96 -8.35 -8.09 30.00
CA ALA A 96 -8.88 -7.08 30.91
C ALA A 96 -10.29 -7.44 31.42
N ALA A 97 -11.15 -8.02 30.56
CA ALA A 97 -12.47 -8.52 30.98
C ALA A 97 -12.37 -9.79 31.85
N ALA A 98 -11.43 -10.70 31.58
CA ALA A 98 -11.19 -11.87 32.44
C ALA A 98 -10.75 -11.43 33.85
N THR A 99 -9.71 -10.60 33.95
CA THR A 99 -9.15 -10.10 35.23
C THR A 99 -10.17 -9.26 36.01
N THR A 100 -10.92 -8.37 35.34
CA THR A 100 -12.04 -7.62 35.95
C THR A 100 -13.06 -8.54 36.62
N SER A 101 -13.35 -9.72 36.04
CA SER A 101 -14.34 -10.64 36.63
C SER A 101 -13.91 -11.23 37.97
N PHE A 102 -12.60 -11.36 38.23
CA PHE A 102 -12.08 -11.88 39.51
C PHE A 102 -11.98 -10.79 40.56
N ILE A 103 -11.56 -9.57 40.19
CA ILE A 103 -11.57 -8.40 41.08
C ILE A 103 -12.98 -8.14 41.62
N SER A 104 -14.03 -8.39 40.82
CA SER A 104 -15.43 -8.22 41.24
C SER A 104 -15.92 -9.22 42.30
N GLY A 105 -15.26 -10.37 42.43
CA GLY A 105 -15.57 -11.41 43.42
C GLY A 105 -16.83 -12.25 43.13
N GLY A 106 -16.78 -13.54 43.47
CA GLY A 106 -17.95 -14.44 43.43
C GLY A 106 -18.50 -14.68 42.02
N ILE A 107 -19.78 -14.34 41.79
CA ILE A 107 -20.46 -14.61 40.51
C ILE A 107 -20.22 -13.46 39.53
N GLU A 108 -19.21 -13.64 38.68
CA GLU A 108 -18.88 -12.78 37.53
C GLU A 108 -20.12 -12.17 36.84
N PRO A 109 -20.23 -10.82 36.80
CA PRO A 109 -21.33 -10.08 36.17
C PRO A 109 -21.58 -10.44 34.71
N ARG A 110 -22.84 -10.35 34.29
CA ARG A 110 -23.26 -10.68 32.91
C ARG A 110 -22.59 -9.79 31.85
N GLU A 111 -22.40 -8.51 32.15
CA GLU A 111 -21.78 -7.57 31.20
C GLU A 111 -20.30 -7.92 30.95
N VAL A 112 -19.53 -8.15 32.02
CA VAL A 112 -18.11 -8.55 31.95
C VAL A 112 -17.95 -9.87 31.18
N ARG A 113 -18.82 -10.85 31.45
CA ARG A 113 -18.89 -12.12 30.70
C ARG A 113 -19.16 -11.90 29.21
N ASN A 114 -20.10 -11.02 28.87
CA ASN A 114 -20.44 -10.72 27.49
C ASN A 114 -19.28 -10.00 26.77
N ARG A 115 -18.64 -9.04 27.44
CA ARG A 115 -17.46 -8.33 26.93
C ARG A 115 -16.31 -9.29 26.62
N TYR A 116 -16.00 -10.23 27.52
CA TYR A 116 -15.05 -11.32 27.26
C TYR A 116 -15.45 -12.18 26.05
N ASN A 117 -16.69 -12.67 26.01
CA ASN A 117 -17.16 -13.58 24.97
C ASN A 117 -17.13 -12.91 23.57
N GLN A 118 -17.54 -11.65 23.50
CA GLN A 118 -17.47 -10.84 22.30
C GLN A 118 -16.01 -10.67 21.86
N ALA A 119 -15.13 -10.24 22.77
CA ALA A 119 -13.72 -10.01 22.47
C ALA A 119 -12.99 -11.26 21.92
N ILE A 120 -13.29 -12.46 22.45
CA ILE A 120 -12.79 -13.73 21.88
C ILE A 120 -13.37 -14.03 20.48
N GLY A 121 -14.63 -13.67 20.23
CA GLY A 121 -15.23 -13.78 18.89
C GLY A 121 -14.57 -12.82 17.89
N ASP A 122 -14.37 -11.56 18.29
CA ASP A 122 -13.75 -10.52 17.47
C ASP A 122 -12.27 -10.85 17.20
N ALA A 123 -11.53 -11.37 18.19
CA ALA A 123 -10.18 -11.91 18.00
C ALA A 123 -10.16 -13.07 17.01
N SER A 124 -11.12 -14.00 17.10
CA SER A 124 -11.22 -15.12 16.16
C SER A 124 -11.50 -14.65 14.72
N ASN A 125 -12.37 -13.63 14.56
CA ASN A 125 -12.66 -13.02 13.26
C ASN A 125 -11.44 -12.27 12.69
N ALA A 126 -10.72 -11.51 13.52
CA ALA A 126 -9.51 -10.80 13.14
C ALA A 126 -8.38 -11.78 12.74
N LEU A 127 -8.19 -12.86 13.50
CA LEU A 127 -7.24 -13.94 13.21
C LEU A 127 -7.52 -14.61 11.86
N VAL A 128 -8.78 -14.91 11.55
CA VAL A 128 -9.19 -15.45 10.24
C VAL A 128 -8.99 -14.43 9.11
N THR A 129 -9.31 -13.16 9.35
CA THR A 129 -9.12 -12.08 8.36
C THR A 129 -7.64 -11.90 8.02
N ALA A 130 -6.77 -11.83 9.03
CA ALA A 130 -5.32 -11.77 8.85
C ALA A 130 -4.78 -13.03 8.14
N SER A 131 -5.25 -14.22 8.53
CA SER A 131 -4.84 -15.49 7.89
C SER A 131 -5.20 -15.58 6.40
N ASN A 132 -6.26 -14.90 5.96
CA ASN A 132 -6.62 -14.80 4.54
C ASN A 132 -5.88 -13.68 3.79
N GLY A 133 -5.40 -12.65 4.50
CA GLY A 133 -4.63 -11.53 3.91
C GLY A 133 -3.13 -11.81 3.76
N VAL A 134 -2.56 -12.69 4.59
CA VAL A 134 -1.14 -13.07 4.54
C VAL A 134 -0.82 -13.88 3.27
N SER A 135 0.24 -13.49 2.57
CA SER A 135 0.75 -14.24 1.41
C SER A 135 1.30 -15.61 1.85
N SER A 136 1.05 -16.65 1.06
CA SER A 136 1.54 -18.01 1.31
C SER A 136 3.08 -18.16 1.34
N THR A 137 3.81 -17.13 0.88
CA THR A 137 5.27 -17.05 0.98
C THR A 137 5.77 -16.41 2.29
N ASP A 138 4.92 -15.74 3.06
CA ASP A 138 5.29 -15.12 4.34
C ASP A 138 5.19 -16.13 5.50
N ALA A 139 6.19 -16.99 5.57
CA ALA A 139 6.35 -17.95 6.67
C ALA A 139 6.55 -17.28 8.05
N GLY A 140 6.87 -15.97 8.09
CA GLY A 140 6.99 -15.20 9.32
C GLY A 140 5.63 -14.91 9.94
N ALA A 141 4.75 -14.26 9.18
CA ALA A 141 3.39 -13.94 9.61
C ALA A 141 2.53 -15.21 9.83
N LEU A 142 2.63 -16.21 8.95
CA LEU A 142 1.92 -17.48 9.12
C LEU A 142 2.31 -18.20 10.43
N ARG A 143 3.58 -18.11 10.85
CA ARG A 143 4.03 -18.65 12.14
C ARG A 143 3.46 -17.87 13.33
N LEU A 144 3.44 -16.55 13.28
CA LEU A 144 2.86 -15.71 14.35
C LEU A 144 1.35 -15.97 14.51
N LEU A 145 0.61 -16.05 13.40
CA LEU A 145 -0.82 -16.39 13.39
C LEU A 145 -1.09 -17.80 13.97
N SER A 146 -0.26 -18.78 13.60
CA SER A 146 -0.34 -20.15 14.15
C SER A 146 -0.02 -20.18 15.66
N GLU A 147 0.95 -19.36 16.10
CA GLU A 147 1.31 -19.22 17.51
C GLU A 147 0.21 -18.58 18.35
N VAL A 148 -0.40 -17.47 17.88
CA VAL A 148 -1.57 -16.85 18.51
C VAL A 148 -2.74 -17.83 18.56
N SER A 149 -3.06 -18.50 17.45
CA SER A 149 -4.14 -19.49 17.36
C SER A 149 -3.98 -20.63 18.39
N ARG A 150 -2.77 -21.21 18.48
CA ARG A 150 -2.45 -22.27 19.44
C ARG A 150 -2.60 -21.81 20.88
N HIS A 151 -2.07 -20.64 21.23
CA HIS A 151 -2.10 -20.15 22.60
C HIS A 151 -3.49 -19.62 23.01
N MET A 152 -4.28 -19.05 22.10
CA MET A 152 -5.66 -18.60 22.37
C MET A 152 -6.57 -19.76 22.84
N SER A 153 -6.35 -20.98 22.31
CA SER A 153 -7.03 -22.21 22.76
C SER A 153 -6.63 -22.61 24.19
N VAL A 154 -5.35 -22.43 24.57
CA VAL A 154 -4.87 -22.68 25.92
C VAL A 154 -5.39 -21.62 26.90
N TYR A 155 -5.29 -20.34 26.53
CA TYR A 155 -5.80 -19.20 27.29
C TYR A 155 -7.29 -19.35 27.62
N THR A 156 -8.14 -19.60 26.62
CA THR A 156 -9.59 -19.80 26.83
C THR A 156 -9.90 -20.99 27.74
N THR A 157 -9.07 -22.05 27.69
CA THR A 157 -9.16 -23.21 28.58
C THR A 157 -8.75 -22.88 30.03
N LEU A 158 -7.68 -22.11 30.22
CA LEU A 158 -7.23 -21.63 31.54
C LEU A 158 -8.30 -20.72 32.17
N VAL A 159 -8.80 -19.71 31.45
CA VAL A 159 -9.85 -18.81 31.96
C VAL A 159 -11.16 -19.57 32.26
N ALA A 160 -11.52 -20.59 31.47
CA ALA A 160 -12.66 -21.46 31.79
C ALA A 160 -12.44 -22.25 33.10
N THR A 161 -11.24 -22.78 33.30
CA THR A 161 -10.84 -23.53 34.51
C THR A 161 -10.79 -22.63 35.75
N ALA A 162 -10.26 -21.41 35.59
CA ALA A 162 -10.26 -20.35 36.59
C ALA A 162 -11.71 -20.00 37.00
N ARG A 163 -12.57 -19.68 36.03
CA ARG A 163 -13.99 -19.33 36.26
C ARG A 163 -14.78 -20.44 36.95
N ALA A 164 -14.51 -21.71 36.60
CA ALA A 164 -15.13 -22.86 37.26
C ALA A 164 -14.74 -22.93 38.75
N ASN A 165 -13.44 -22.81 39.05
CA ASN A 165 -12.93 -22.83 40.42
C ASN A 165 -13.43 -21.64 41.26
N ASN A 166 -13.47 -20.43 40.69
CA ASN A 166 -13.99 -19.24 41.37
C ASN A 166 -15.46 -19.41 41.78
N ARG A 167 -16.31 -19.97 40.89
CA ARG A 167 -17.72 -20.29 41.23
C ARG A 167 -17.87 -21.33 42.34
N SER A 168 -16.89 -22.21 42.51
CA SER A 168 -16.84 -23.18 43.61
C SER A 168 -16.21 -22.62 44.91
N GLY A 169 -15.70 -21.38 44.90
CA GLY A 169 -14.96 -20.80 46.03
C GLY A 169 -13.55 -21.35 46.18
N ASN A 170 -13.02 -22.07 45.19
CA ASN A 170 -11.67 -22.64 45.25
C ASN A 170 -10.60 -21.55 44.95
N PRO A 171 -9.67 -21.25 45.87
CA PRO A 171 -8.69 -20.17 45.69
C PRO A 171 -7.73 -20.38 44.51
N VAL A 172 -7.53 -21.63 44.07
CA VAL A 172 -6.76 -21.99 42.87
C VAL A 172 -7.29 -21.33 41.58
N GLY A 173 -8.55 -20.86 41.58
CA GLY A 173 -9.10 -20.08 40.47
C GLY A 173 -8.31 -18.81 40.16
N VAL A 174 -7.67 -18.19 41.16
CA VAL A 174 -6.81 -17.01 40.94
C VAL A 174 -5.50 -17.39 40.27
N ALA A 175 -4.89 -18.52 40.64
CA ALA A 175 -3.66 -19.02 40.00
C ALA A 175 -3.87 -19.32 38.52
N TYR A 176 -4.95 -20.03 38.16
CA TYR A 176 -5.30 -20.29 36.76
C TYR A 176 -5.64 -19.03 35.94
N LEU A 177 -6.03 -17.92 36.60
CA LEU A 177 -6.18 -16.63 35.93
C LEU A 177 -4.82 -15.95 35.72
N GLY A 178 -3.92 -16.01 36.71
CA GLY A 178 -2.54 -15.55 36.58
C GLY A 178 -1.80 -16.25 35.44
N ASP A 179 -1.87 -17.58 35.39
CA ASP A 179 -1.32 -18.39 34.28
C ASP A 179 -1.90 -17.97 32.90
N ALA A 180 -3.18 -17.60 32.86
CA ALA A 180 -3.85 -17.16 31.63
C ALA A 180 -3.39 -15.76 31.20
N SER A 181 -3.33 -14.81 32.13
CA SER A 181 -2.95 -13.42 31.84
C SER A 181 -1.45 -13.32 31.51
N ALA A 182 -0.59 -14.07 32.20
CA ALA A 182 0.82 -14.22 31.82
C ALA A 182 0.97 -14.81 30.39
N LEU A 183 0.23 -15.87 30.07
CA LEU A 183 0.21 -16.41 28.69
C LEU A 183 -0.27 -15.37 27.66
N MET A 184 -1.21 -14.49 28.03
CA MET A 184 -1.65 -13.39 27.18
C MET A 184 -0.54 -12.35 26.98
N GLN A 185 0.02 -11.84 28.07
CA GLN A 185 0.96 -10.71 28.10
C GLN A 185 2.37 -11.10 27.61
N ASP A 186 2.91 -12.25 28.01
CA ASP A 186 4.28 -12.68 27.64
C ASP A 186 4.36 -13.22 26.21
N THR A 187 3.26 -13.77 25.68
CA THR A 187 3.30 -14.63 24.49
C THR A 187 2.31 -14.23 23.40
N ILE A 188 1.02 -14.08 23.73
CA ILE A 188 -0.02 -13.86 22.72
C ILE A 188 0.03 -12.42 22.18
N LEU A 189 -0.01 -11.42 23.06
CA LEU A 189 0.01 -10.00 22.69
C LEU A 189 1.31 -9.62 21.96
N PRO A 190 2.52 -10.02 22.42
CA PRO A 190 3.76 -9.77 21.68
C PRO A 190 3.80 -10.49 20.32
N ALA A 191 3.11 -11.62 20.12
CA ALA A 191 2.99 -12.24 18.81
C ALA A 191 2.06 -11.44 17.86
N ALA A 192 0.95 -10.91 18.38
CA ALA A 192 0.05 -10.03 17.63
C ALA A 192 0.69 -8.66 17.32
N GLU A 193 1.42 -8.05 18.26
CA GLU A 193 2.16 -6.80 18.04
C GLU A 193 3.26 -6.97 16.99
N ARG A 194 4.07 -8.04 17.07
CA ARG A 194 5.09 -8.33 16.04
C ARG A 194 4.47 -8.51 14.65
N LEU A 195 3.29 -9.12 14.55
CA LEU A 195 2.55 -9.23 13.30
C LEU A 195 2.11 -7.85 12.80
N TYR A 196 1.53 -7.02 13.68
CA TYR A 196 1.12 -5.65 13.34
C TYR A 196 2.30 -4.80 12.85
N ILE A 197 3.41 -4.76 13.60
CA ILE A 197 4.60 -3.95 13.29
C ILE A 197 5.19 -4.35 11.93
N GLU A 198 5.30 -5.65 11.63
CA GLU A 198 5.89 -6.11 10.37
C GLU A 198 5.01 -5.80 9.16
N GLN A 199 3.70 -5.97 9.27
CA GLN A 199 2.77 -5.65 8.17
C GLN A 199 2.60 -4.12 8.00
N SER A 200 2.62 -3.35 9.09
CA SER A 200 2.66 -1.87 9.06
C SER A 200 3.92 -1.35 8.36
N ARG A 201 5.10 -1.95 8.62
CA ARG A 201 6.33 -1.68 7.85
C ARG A 201 6.19 -2.05 6.37
N SER A 202 5.61 -3.20 6.06
CA SER A 202 5.35 -3.66 4.69
C SER A 202 4.49 -2.67 3.90
N VAL A 203 3.44 -2.10 4.53
CA VAL A 203 2.65 -0.98 3.98
C VAL A 203 3.55 0.23 3.72
N ALA A 204 4.29 0.70 4.73
CA ALA A 204 5.10 1.92 4.66
C ALA A 204 6.22 1.85 3.59
N ASP A 205 6.96 0.73 3.53
CA ASP A 205 8.02 0.52 2.54
C ASP A 205 7.45 0.38 1.12
N THR A 206 6.30 -0.28 0.96
CA THR A 206 5.62 -0.41 -0.33
C THR A 206 5.10 0.93 -0.84
N GLN A 207 4.60 1.80 0.05
CA GLN A 207 4.27 3.19 -0.30
C GLN A 207 5.52 4.00 -0.69
N ALA A 208 6.58 3.96 0.11
CA ALA A 208 7.83 4.68 -0.14
C ALA A 208 8.50 4.28 -1.47
N HIS A 209 8.50 2.99 -1.82
CA HIS A 209 9.04 2.50 -3.08
C HIS A 209 8.07 2.63 -4.26
N GLY A 210 6.75 2.60 -4.00
CA GLY A 210 5.68 2.77 -4.99
C GLY A 210 5.58 4.18 -5.58
N ALA A 211 6.09 5.20 -4.87
CA ALA A 211 6.07 6.61 -5.28
C ALA A 211 6.91 6.93 -6.54
N ARG A 212 7.73 5.99 -7.05
CA ARG A 212 8.59 6.22 -8.23
C ARG A 212 7.76 6.47 -9.50
N LEU A 213 7.75 7.73 -9.95
CA LEU A 213 7.16 8.19 -11.21
C LEU A 213 7.48 7.24 -12.40
N PRO A 214 6.54 7.00 -13.33
CA PRO A 214 6.74 6.14 -14.50
C PRO A 214 7.66 6.81 -15.54
N ARG A 215 8.97 6.90 -15.24
CA ARG A 215 9.99 7.59 -16.06
C ARG A 215 9.97 7.15 -17.52
N ALA A 216 9.71 5.88 -17.79
CA ALA A 216 9.59 5.33 -19.14
C ALA A 216 8.48 6.01 -19.96
N ALA A 217 7.30 6.25 -19.38
CA ALA A 217 6.21 6.94 -20.06
C ALA A 217 6.61 8.37 -20.45
N PHE A 218 7.17 9.12 -19.50
CA PHE A 218 7.64 10.50 -19.76
C PHE A 218 8.74 10.55 -20.83
N VAL A 219 9.76 9.69 -20.73
CA VAL A 219 10.89 9.66 -21.69
C VAL A 219 10.40 9.29 -23.10
N VAL A 220 9.52 8.29 -23.23
CA VAL A 220 9.03 7.85 -24.55
C VAL A 220 8.07 8.88 -25.15
N THR A 221 7.15 9.46 -24.37
CA THR A 221 6.24 10.52 -24.87
C THR A 221 7.00 11.81 -25.25
N ALA A 222 8.00 12.22 -24.46
CA ALA A 222 8.86 13.35 -24.82
C ALA A 222 9.70 13.05 -26.08
N GLY A 223 10.23 11.83 -26.21
CA GLY A 223 10.96 11.38 -27.39
C GLY A 223 10.11 11.42 -28.66
N LEU A 224 8.84 10.98 -28.59
CA LEU A 224 7.88 11.08 -29.69
C LEU A 224 7.62 12.53 -30.09
N LEU A 225 7.41 13.42 -29.11
CA LEU A 225 7.17 14.85 -29.37
C LEU A 225 8.36 15.50 -30.08
N ILE A 226 9.59 15.21 -29.63
CA ILE A 226 10.82 15.66 -30.27
C ILE A 226 10.93 15.10 -31.70
N ALA A 227 10.65 13.82 -31.91
CA ALA A 227 10.69 13.20 -33.24
C ALA A 227 9.68 13.83 -34.22
N LEU A 228 8.46 14.15 -33.76
CA LEU A 228 7.45 14.84 -34.56
C LEU A 228 7.88 16.27 -34.93
N VAL A 229 8.47 17.03 -34.00
CA VAL A 229 9.00 18.38 -34.27
C VAL A 229 10.17 18.33 -35.25
N LEU A 230 11.11 17.39 -35.09
CA LEU A 230 12.22 17.20 -36.02
C LEU A 230 11.74 16.80 -37.42
N ALA A 231 10.71 15.95 -37.51
CA ALA A 231 10.07 15.58 -38.77
C ALA A 231 9.41 16.79 -39.46
N GLN A 232 8.70 17.65 -38.72
CA GLN A 232 8.15 18.90 -39.25
C GLN A 232 9.26 19.82 -39.80
N ILE A 233 10.35 20.01 -39.05
CA ILE A 233 11.48 20.86 -39.47
C ILE A 233 12.14 20.30 -40.75
N TYR A 234 12.35 18.98 -40.83
CA TYR A 234 12.89 18.32 -42.03
C TYR A 234 11.98 18.51 -43.26
N LEU A 235 10.67 18.29 -43.12
CA LEU A 235 9.70 18.49 -44.19
C LEU A 235 9.61 19.96 -44.64
N ALA A 236 9.60 20.91 -43.70
CA ALA A 236 9.52 22.35 -44.00
C ALA A 236 10.75 22.83 -44.77
N ARG A 237 11.96 22.45 -44.32
CA ARG A 237 13.23 22.76 -45.00
C ARG A 237 13.29 22.15 -46.41
N LYS A 238 12.78 20.93 -46.60
CA LYS A 238 12.87 20.20 -47.88
C LYS A 238 11.81 20.58 -48.91
N SER A 239 10.57 20.91 -48.47
CA SER A 239 9.42 21.07 -49.38
C SER A 239 8.92 22.51 -49.60
N LYS A 240 9.48 23.51 -48.92
CA LYS A 240 9.11 24.95 -48.96
C LYS A 240 7.64 25.30 -48.57
N ARG A 241 6.67 24.37 -48.66
CA ARG A 241 5.35 24.47 -48.01
C ARG A 241 5.54 24.48 -46.48
N ARG A 242 4.91 25.44 -45.79
CA ARG A 242 5.28 25.81 -44.41
C ARG A 242 4.81 24.85 -43.30
N VAL A 243 3.71 24.11 -43.49
CA VAL A 243 3.07 23.29 -42.45
C VAL A 243 2.53 21.98 -43.04
N ASN A 244 2.53 20.89 -42.25
CA ASN A 244 1.75 19.68 -42.54
C ASN A 244 0.67 19.51 -41.44
N PRO A 245 -0.64 19.60 -41.76
CA PRO A 245 -1.69 19.60 -40.74
C PRO A 245 -1.74 18.29 -39.94
N GLY A 246 -1.50 17.13 -40.55
CA GLY A 246 -1.52 15.84 -39.84
C GLY A 246 -0.41 15.73 -38.79
N LEU A 247 0.79 16.23 -39.11
CA LEU A 247 1.90 16.30 -38.13
C LEU A 247 1.65 17.34 -37.03
N VAL A 248 0.90 18.41 -37.29
CA VAL A 248 0.51 19.38 -36.27
C VAL A 248 -0.51 18.75 -35.32
N VAL A 249 -1.54 18.08 -35.83
CA VAL A 249 -2.51 17.34 -35.00
C VAL A 249 -1.81 16.26 -34.17
N ALA A 250 -0.90 15.49 -34.75
CA ALA A 250 -0.09 14.51 -34.01
C ALA A 250 0.76 15.14 -32.89
N SER A 251 1.36 16.32 -33.14
CA SER A 251 2.15 17.04 -32.14
C SER A 251 1.29 17.62 -31.02
N LEU A 252 0.12 18.17 -31.34
CA LEU A 252 -0.85 18.66 -30.36
C LEU A 252 -1.39 17.52 -29.49
N LEU A 253 -1.75 16.38 -30.09
CA LEU A 253 -2.17 15.17 -29.36
C LEU A 253 -1.06 14.68 -28.41
N THR A 254 0.18 14.61 -28.88
CA THR A 254 1.33 14.17 -28.05
C THR A 254 1.65 15.17 -26.94
N ALA A 255 1.55 16.48 -27.19
CA ALA A 255 1.73 17.51 -26.19
C ALA A 255 0.62 17.49 -25.12
N THR A 256 -0.65 17.32 -25.51
CA THR A 256 -1.78 17.14 -24.59
C THR A 256 -1.59 15.89 -23.72
N LEU A 257 -1.12 14.77 -24.29
CA LEU A 257 -0.78 13.57 -23.52
C LEU A 257 0.35 13.84 -22.51
N LEU A 258 1.39 14.58 -22.88
CA LEU A 258 2.49 14.92 -21.99
C LEU A 258 2.05 15.86 -20.84
N VAL A 259 1.19 16.84 -21.13
CA VAL A 259 0.58 17.71 -20.11
C VAL A 259 -0.33 16.90 -19.18
N TRP A 260 -1.15 15.99 -19.71
CA TRP A 260 -2.04 15.16 -18.91
C TRP A 260 -1.28 14.16 -18.04
N LEU A 261 -0.23 13.52 -18.58
CA LEU A 261 0.73 12.71 -17.81
C LEU A 261 1.34 13.51 -16.65
N THR A 262 1.72 14.77 -16.90
CA THR A 262 2.31 15.65 -15.88
C THR A 262 1.28 16.02 -14.80
N ALA A 263 0.07 16.44 -15.19
CA ALA A 263 -0.99 16.81 -14.26
C ALA A 263 -1.45 15.63 -13.40
N ALA A 264 -1.68 14.46 -14.01
CA ALA A 264 -2.06 13.25 -13.29
C ALA A 264 -0.91 12.71 -12.42
N ALA A 265 0.35 12.88 -12.83
CA ALA A 265 1.49 12.58 -11.97
C ALA A 265 1.52 13.46 -10.72
N LEU A 266 1.35 14.78 -10.87
CA LEU A 266 1.33 15.75 -9.76
C LEU A 266 0.17 15.50 -8.79
N VAL A 267 -1.05 15.25 -9.30
CA VAL A 267 -2.22 14.89 -8.48
C VAL A 267 -2.03 13.54 -7.80
N SER A 268 -1.42 12.56 -8.48
CA SER A 268 -1.14 11.25 -7.89
C SER A 268 -0.05 11.32 -6.82
N THR A 269 0.98 12.16 -6.95
CA THR A 269 1.94 12.40 -5.86
C THR A 269 1.27 13.13 -4.70
N SER A 270 0.59 14.26 -4.92
CA SER A 270 -0.03 15.00 -3.80
C SER A 270 -1.21 14.28 -3.14
N ALA A 271 -1.79 13.26 -3.77
CA ALA A 271 -2.73 12.33 -3.12
C ALA A 271 -2.00 11.27 -2.27
N ILE A 272 -0.86 10.73 -2.72
CA ILE A 272 -0.07 9.74 -1.98
C ILE A 272 0.70 10.39 -0.82
N ASP A 273 1.29 11.56 -1.03
CA ASP A 273 2.03 12.29 0.00
C ASP A 273 1.10 12.65 1.17
N ARG A 274 -0.15 13.04 0.87
CA ARG A 274 -1.20 13.24 1.87
C ARG A 274 -1.70 11.93 2.50
N ALA A 275 -2.03 10.90 1.70
CA ALA A 275 -2.40 9.58 2.23
C ALA A 275 -1.36 9.06 3.24
N ARG A 276 -0.08 9.39 3.04
CA ARG A 276 1.03 9.10 3.93
C ARG A 276 1.10 10.02 5.16
N SER A 277 1.11 11.35 5.01
CA SER A 277 1.35 12.28 6.13
C SER A 277 0.10 12.67 6.94
N GLU A 278 -1.07 12.57 6.32
CA GLU A 278 -2.38 12.81 6.94
C GLU A 278 -2.98 11.48 7.43
N GLY A 279 -2.77 10.37 6.71
CA GLY A 279 -3.27 9.03 7.07
C GLY A 279 -2.22 8.07 7.67
N ALA A 280 -1.40 7.42 6.83
CA ALA A 280 -0.62 6.23 7.20
C ALA A 280 0.38 6.43 8.36
N GLN A 281 1.07 7.58 8.39
CA GLN A 281 2.03 7.90 9.46
C GLN A 281 1.34 8.13 10.81
N PRO A 282 0.36 9.05 10.95
CA PRO A 282 -0.35 9.21 12.22
C PRO A 282 -1.16 7.97 12.61
N LEU A 283 -1.71 7.21 11.66
CA LEU A 283 -2.36 5.91 11.89
C LEU A 283 -1.43 4.95 12.67
N ALA A 284 -0.20 4.73 12.18
CA ALA A 284 0.76 3.87 12.87
C ALA A 284 1.11 4.36 14.28
N THR A 285 1.22 5.68 14.46
CA THR A 285 1.51 6.30 15.77
C THR A 285 0.34 6.14 16.76
N ILE A 286 -0.91 6.34 16.33
CA ILE A 286 -2.07 6.21 17.22
C ILE A 286 -2.43 4.75 17.51
N THR A 287 -2.16 3.80 16.59
CA THR A 287 -2.25 2.38 16.89
C THR A 287 -1.22 1.95 17.95
N GLN A 288 0.05 2.35 17.83
CA GLN A 288 1.03 2.05 18.88
C GLN A 288 0.65 2.71 20.21
N SER A 289 0.03 3.89 20.18
CA SER A 289 -0.52 4.54 21.38
C SER A 289 -1.63 3.70 22.02
N ARG A 290 -2.51 3.09 21.21
CA ARG A 290 -3.57 2.18 21.70
C ARG A 290 -3.00 0.88 22.28
N ILE A 291 -1.94 0.34 21.67
CA ILE A 291 -1.17 -0.80 22.20
C ILE A 291 -0.57 -0.47 23.58
N LEU A 292 0.12 0.68 23.71
CA LEU A 292 0.70 1.14 24.98
C LEU A 292 -0.35 1.38 26.08
N ALA A 293 -1.50 1.96 25.73
CA ALA A 293 -2.61 2.13 26.66
C ALA A 293 -3.14 0.77 27.17
N GLN A 294 -3.26 -0.20 26.26
CA GLN A 294 -3.71 -1.57 26.55
C GLN A 294 -2.68 -2.38 27.36
N GLN A 295 -1.37 -2.10 27.21
CA GLN A 295 -0.29 -2.64 28.05
C GLN A 295 -0.39 -2.07 29.48
N ALA A 296 -0.27 -0.75 29.65
CA ALA A 296 -0.41 -0.09 30.95
C ALA A 296 -1.71 -0.50 31.68
N ARG A 297 -2.82 -0.72 30.96
CA ARG A 297 -4.07 -1.17 31.58
C ARG A 297 -4.04 -2.61 32.05
N ALA A 298 -3.32 -3.50 31.37
CA ALA A 298 -3.06 -4.84 31.87
C ALA A 298 -2.26 -4.77 33.18
N ASP A 299 -1.16 -4.02 33.18
CA ASP A 299 -0.26 -3.79 34.31
C ASP A 299 -1.02 -3.27 35.55
N GLU A 300 -1.86 -2.22 35.39
CA GLU A 300 -2.71 -1.66 36.44
C GLU A 300 -3.64 -2.73 37.07
N THR A 301 -4.26 -3.57 36.23
CA THR A 301 -5.14 -4.64 36.74
C THR A 301 -4.39 -5.81 37.35
N LEU A 302 -3.15 -6.07 36.93
CA LEU A 302 -2.28 -7.10 37.50
C LEU A 302 -1.74 -6.67 38.86
N ALA A 303 -1.25 -5.43 38.99
CA ALA A 303 -0.84 -4.82 40.25
C ALA A 303 -1.97 -4.90 41.30
N LEU A 304 -3.21 -4.57 40.91
CA LEU A 304 -4.37 -4.70 41.78
C LEU A 304 -4.72 -6.15 42.14
N LEU A 305 -4.65 -7.09 41.19
CA LEU A 305 -4.88 -8.51 41.45
C LEU A 305 -3.86 -9.08 42.46
N GLN A 306 -2.60 -8.66 42.34
CA GLN A 306 -1.51 -8.95 43.28
C GLN A 306 -1.55 -8.07 44.55
N ARG A 307 -2.52 -7.14 44.67
CA ARG A 307 -2.67 -6.20 45.80
C ARG A 307 -1.45 -5.31 46.07
N GLY A 308 -0.64 -5.03 45.05
CA GLY A 308 0.60 -4.27 45.17
C GLY A 308 1.73 -5.02 45.88
N SER A 309 1.71 -6.36 45.93
CA SER A 309 2.85 -7.15 46.44
C SER A 309 4.00 -7.31 45.45
N ASP A 310 3.80 -6.89 44.21
CA ASP A 310 4.76 -6.90 43.11
C ASP A 310 4.98 -5.46 42.63
N GLU A 311 6.21 -4.99 42.72
CA GLU A 311 6.61 -3.64 42.29
C GLU A 311 6.82 -3.57 40.76
N GLN A 312 7.01 -4.70 40.08
CA GLN A 312 7.28 -4.74 38.63
C GLN A 312 6.08 -4.23 37.82
N SER A 313 4.87 -4.67 38.16
CA SER A 313 3.63 -4.22 37.53
C SER A 313 3.42 -2.69 37.62
N GLU A 314 3.94 -2.02 38.65
CA GLU A 314 3.87 -0.56 38.79
C GLU A 314 4.93 0.15 37.92
N ILE A 315 6.14 -0.41 37.86
CA ILE A 315 7.24 0.09 37.03
C ILE A 315 6.85 0.04 35.54
N ASP A 316 6.21 -1.06 35.11
CA ASP A 316 5.77 -1.22 33.73
C ASP A 316 4.55 -0.32 33.41
N TYR A 317 3.62 -0.11 34.36
CA TYR A 317 2.54 0.89 34.21
C TYR A 317 3.08 2.29 33.91
N GLU A 318 4.03 2.79 34.71
CA GLU A 318 4.60 4.13 34.52
C GLU A 318 5.43 4.20 33.22
N ALA A 319 6.17 3.13 32.88
CA ALA A 319 6.91 3.05 31.62
C ALA A 319 5.99 3.13 30.39
N HIS A 320 4.94 2.31 30.34
CA HIS A 320 3.98 2.28 29.23
C HIS A 320 3.13 3.56 29.16
N SER A 321 2.65 4.09 30.30
CA SER A 321 1.83 5.31 30.33
C SER A 321 2.63 6.60 30.05
N SER A 322 3.92 6.63 30.41
CA SER A 322 4.84 7.72 30.02
C SER A 322 5.20 7.66 28.53
N ALA A 323 5.54 6.48 28.00
CA ALA A 323 5.77 6.28 26.56
C ALA A 323 4.54 6.62 25.70
N LEU A 324 3.34 6.38 26.23
CA LEU A 324 2.07 6.79 25.65
C LEU A 324 1.93 8.32 25.62
N ALA A 325 2.15 9.00 26.74
CA ALA A 325 2.09 10.46 26.84
C ALA A 325 3.06 11.14 25.85
N ASP A 326 4.32 10.68 25.80
CA ASP A 326 5.34 11.14 24.84
C ASP A 326 4.93 10.93 23.37
N THR A 327 4.18 9.87 23.09
CA THR A 327 3.75 9.52 21.72
C THR A 327 2.55 10.37 21.28
N LEU A 328 1.56 10.56 22.15
CA LEU A 328 0.41 11.43 21.89
C LEU A 328 0.81 12.92 21.87
N GLY A 329 1.73 13.34 22.75
CA GLY A 329 2.24 14.71 22.80
C GLY A 329 2.99 15.10 21.52
N ARG A 330 3.82 14.20 20.98
CA ARG A 330 4.45 14.38 19.65
C ARG A 330 3.38 14.52 18.55
N LEU A 331 2.40 13.62 18.53
CA LEU A 331 1.35 13.62 17.49
C LEU A 331 0.47 14.89 17.56
N GLN A 332 0.18 15.41 18.75
CA GLN A 332 -0.48 16.71 18.93
C GLN A 332 0.39 17.87 18.42
N SER A 333 1.71 17.83 18.66
CA SER A 333 2.65 18.88 18.24
C SER A 333 2.78 19.02 16.71
N ASP A 334 2.54 17.94 15.95
CA ASP A 334 2.39 17.93 14.49
C ASP A 334 1.04 18.51 14.00
N ALA A 335 0.36 19.28 14.85
CA ALA A 335 -0.94 19.93 14.62
C ALA A 335 -2.06 18.93 14.27
N ARG A 336 -2.22 17.88 15.09
CA ARG A 336 -3.41 16.99 15.10
C ARG A 336 -4.29 17.30 16.31
N PRO A 337 -5.26 18.24 16.22
CA PRO A 337 -6.18 18.52 17.33
C PRO A 337 -7.03 17.30 17.71
N GLU A 338 -7.17 16.31 16.84
CA GLU A 338 -7.88 15.03 17.05
C GLU A 338 -7.28 14.21 18.21
N VAL A 339 -6.05 14.52 18.63
CA VAL A 339 -5.31 13.82 19.70
C VAL A 339 -5.54 14.50 21.07
N ALA A 340 -6.10 15.70 21.11
CA ALA A 340 -6.30 16.45 22.35
C ALA A 340 -7.27 15.73 23.31
N ASP A 341 -8.34 15.11 22.79
CA ASP A 341 -9.29 14.33 23.58
C ASP A 341 -8.62 13.09 24.20
N ALA A 342 -7.70 12.44 23.49
CA ALA A 342 -6.94 11.29 23.99
C ALA A 342 -5.95 11.68 25.10
N LEU A 343 -5.28 12.83 24.99
CA LEU A 343 -4.43 13.36 26.06
C LEU A 343 -5.25 13.71 27.31
N ALA A 344 -6.39 14.38 27.15
CA ALA A 344 -7.27 14.69 28.28
C ALA A 344 -7.87 13.44 28.95
N ALA A 345 -8.14 12.37 28.17
CA ALA A 345 -8.57 11.09 28.70
C ALA A 345 -7.44 10.37 29.44
N LEU A 346 -6.20 10.42 28.94
CA LEU A 346 -5.01 9.87 29.59
C LEU A 346 -4.74 10.54 30.94
N ASP A 347 -4.70 11.87 31.00
CA ASP A 347 -4.49 12.61 32.26
C ASP A 347 -5.58 12.25 33.29
N GLY A 348 -6.83 12.13 32.84
CA GLY A 348 -7.95 11.69 33.67
C GLY A 348 -7.83 10.23 34.15
N TRP A 349 -7.18 9.36 33.40
CA TRP A 349 -6.91 7.97 33.80
C TRP A 349 -5.72 7.87 34.76
N ARG A 350 -4.61 8.58 34.50
CA ARG A 350 -3.47 8.67 35.43
C ARG A 350 -3.91 9.22 36.79
N THR A 351 -4.77 10.25 36.80
CA THR A 351 -5.39 10.77 38.04
C THR A 351 -6.19 9.68 38.80
N ALA A 352 -6.94 8.83 38.09
CA ALA A 352 -7.70 7.75 38.71
C ALA A 352 -6.80 6.60 39.21
N HIS A 353 -5.67 6.35 38.54
CA HIS A 353 -4.64 5.42 38.99
C HIS A 353 -3.90 5.93 40.25
N GLU A 354 -3.48 7.20 40.30
CA GLU A 354 -2.92 7.79 41.53
C GLU A 354 -3.85 7.65 42.73
N MET A 355 -5.15 7.87 42.53
CA MET A 355 -6.18 7.66 43.54
C MET A 355 -6.35 6.19 43.94
N LEU A 356 -6.11 5.23 43.03
CA LEU A 356 -6.12 3.78 43.30
C LEU A 356 -4.90 3.41 44.16
N GLN A 357 -3.72 3.88 43.81
CA GLN A 357 -2.47 3.64 44.54
C GLN A 357 -2.51 4.22 45.96
N GLN A 358 -3.07 5.43 46.13
CA GLN A 358 -3.32 6.02 47.45
C GLN A 358 -4.24 5.15 48.33
N ARG A 359 -5.22 4.44 47.74
CA ARG A 359 -6.08 3.50 48.48
C ARG A 359 -5.37 2.21 48.85
N LEU A 360 -4.57 1.64 47.94
CA LEU A 360 -3.76 0.45 48.25
C LEU A 360 -2.72 0.74 49.34
N ALA A 361 -2.00 1.86 49.26
CA ALA A 361 -1.04 2.30 50.28
C ALA A 361 -1.70 2.55 51.65
N ALA A 362 -2.98 2.96 51.68
CA ALA A 362 -3.77 3.10 52.90
C ALA A 362 -4.41 1.78 53.40
N GLY A 363 -4.22 0.66 52.68
CA GLY A 363 -4.82 -0.65 52.98
C GLY A 363 -6.30 -0.79 52.59
N ASP A 364 -6.91 0.23 51.97
CA ASP A 364 -8.30 0.20 51.50
C ASP A 364 -8.42 -0.51 50.14
N TYR A 365 -8.14 -1.81 50.13
CA TYR A 365 -8.33 -2.67 48.96
C TYR A 365 -9.77 -2.64 48.44
N SER A 366 -10.76 -2.43 49.32
CA SER A 366 -12.17 -2.24 48.96
C SER A 366 -12.39 -1.01 48.10
N GLY A 367 -11.87 0.15 48.52
CA GLY A 367 -11.95 1.41 47.77
C GLY A 367 -11.10 1.40 46.50
N ALA A 368 -9.91 0.80 46.56
CA ALA A 368 -9.08 0.59 45.37
C ALA A 368 -9.82 -0.26 44.32
N SER A 369 -10.40 -1.40 44.72
CA SER A 369 -11.20 -2.24 43.83
C SER A 369 -12.42 -1.50 43.27
N ALA A 370 -13.17 -0.79 44.11
CA ALA A 370 -14.34 -0.02 43.69
C ALA A 370 -14.00 1.11 42.72
N LEU A 371 -12.83 1.74 42.85
CA LEU A 371 -12.33 2.74 41.91
C LEU A 371 -11.80 2.09 40.63
N ALA A 372 -11.15 0.92 40.72
CA ALA A 372 -10.60 0.21 39.58
C ALA A 372 -11.68 -0.29 38.61
N ILE A 373 -12.65 -1.05 39.11
CA ILE A 373 -13.69 -1.74 38.31
C ILE A 373 -15.07 -1.10 38.37
N GLY A 374 -15.20 0.07 39.00
CA GLY A 374 -16.46 0.81 39.10
C GLY A 374 -16.91 1.45 37.78
N SER A 375 -18.18 1.87 37.75
CA SER A 375 -18.83 2.51 36.60
C SER A 375 -19.05 4.04 36.75
N GLY A 376 -18.52 4.65 37.82
CA GLY A 376 -18.59 6.10 38.03
C GLY A 376 -17.55 6.88 37.22
N GLU A 377 -17.78 8.17 36.99
CA GLU A 377 -16.92 9.04 36.16
C GLU A 377 -15.48 9.23 36.68
N LEU A 378 -15.20 8.85 37.93
CA LEU A 378 -13.86 8.85 38.53
C LEU A 378 -13.21 7.46 38.54
N ALA A 379 -13.92 6.41 38.12
CA ALA A 379 -13.38 5.06 38.10
C ALA A 379 -12.34 4.89 36.98
N SER A 380 -11.25 4.21 37.29
CA SER A 380 -10.16 3.96 36.35
C SER A 380 -10.66 3.21 35.10
N THR A 381 -11.53 2.20 35.23
CA THR A 381 -12.19 1.55 34.08
C THR A 381 -12.92 2.53 33.16
N ALA A 382 -13.63 3.52 33.72
CA ALA A 382 -14.39 4.48 32.93
C ALA A 382 -13.46 5.48 32.20
N ARG A 383 -12.36 5.88 32.85
CA ARG A 383 -11.34 6.77 32.26
C ARG A 383 -10.54 6.07 31.17
N PHE A 384 -10.11 4.83 31.41
CA PHE A 384 -9.47 4.00 30.39
C PHE A 384 -10.41 3.74 29.19
N ALA A 385 -11.70 3.49 29.42
CA ALA A 385 -12.65 3.29 28.32
C ALA A 385 -12.82 4.54 27.44
N ALA A 386 -12.80 5.74 28.03
CA ALA A 386 -12.80 6.99 27.26
C ALA A 386 -11.50 7.17 26.45
N LEU A 387 -10.35 6.77 27.00
CA LEU A 387 -9.07 6.77 26.31
C LEU A 387 -9.06 5.81 25.12
N ASP A 388 -9.40 4.53 25.31
CA ASP A 388 -9.43 3.54 24.22
C ASP A 388 -10.42 3.95 23.11
N GLU A 389 -11.59 4.49 23.46
CA GLU A 389 -12.57 4.97 22.48
C GLU A 389 -12.06 6.19 21.69
N SER A 390 -11.34 7.11 22.32
CA SER A 390 -10.72 8.25 21.62
C SER A 390 -9.61 7.80 20.65
N LEU A 391 -8.76 6.86 21.07
CA LEU A 391 -7.70 6.28 20.23
C LEU A 391 -8.29 5.47 19.07
N ARG A 392 -9.31 4.64 19.33
CA ARG A 392 -10.06 3.89 18.32
C ARG A 392 -10.73 4.80 17.29
N THR A 393 -11.27 5.94 17.73
CA THR A 393 -11.88 6.95 16.85
C THR A 393 -10.82 7.63 15.96
N GLY A 394 -9.64 7.93 16.53
CA GLY A 394 -8.51 8.46 15.76
C GLY A 394 -7.94 7.47 14.73
N ILE A 395 -7.83 6.18 15.09
CA ILE A 395 -7.45 5.09 14.17
C ILE A 395 -8.37 5.09 12.93
N GLU A 396 -9.69 5.00 13.12
CA GLU A 396 -10.62 4.90 11.97
C GLU A 396 -10.68 6.20 11.14
N ARG A 397 -10.42 7.37 11.73
CA ARG A 397 -10.25 8.63 10.99
C ARG A 397 -9.01 8.57 10.08
N PHE A 398 -7.81 8.38 10.63
CA PHE A 398 -6.58 8.41 9.82
C PHE A 398 -6.58 7.28 8.77
N ARG A 399 -7.20 6.15 9.08
CA ARG A 399 -7.44 5.05 8.15
C ARG A 399 -8.39 5.43 7.00
N THR A 400 -9.47 6.16 7.28
CA THR A 400 -10.35 6.70 6.23
C THR A 400 -9.60 7.71 5.35
N GLU A 401 -8.79 8.58 5.94
CA GLU A 401 -7.98 9.57 5.21
C GLU A 401 -6.91 8.92 4.30
N GLU A 402 -6.25 7.85 4.77
CA GLU A 402 -5.36 7.03 3.94
C GLU A 402 -6.12 6.37 2.77
N LEU A 403 -7.25 5.72 3.04
CA LEU A 403 -8.04 5.00 2.04
C LEU A 403 -8.64 5.93 0.98
N ASP A 404 -9.14 7.11 1.36
CA ASP A 404 -9.65 8.10 0.40
C ASP A 404 -8.51 8.74 -0.41
N GLY A 405 -7.35 8.96 0.20
CA GLY A 405 -6.12 9.39 -0.50
C GLY A 405 -5.66 8.37 -1.55
N MET A 406 -5.62 7.08 -1.20
CA MET A 406 -5.35 5.99 -2.15
C MET A 406 -6.43 5.91 -3.25
N ALA A 407 -7.71 6.04 -2.90
CA ALA A 407 -8.80 6.00 -3.87
C ALA A 407 -8.80 7.22 -4.80
N ALA A 408 -8.38 8.40 -4.33
CA ALA A 408 -8.17 9.58 -5.17
C ALA A 408 -6.98 9.38 -6.13
N ALA A 409 -5.85 8.86 -5.63
CA ALA A 409 -4.69 8.52 -6.45
C ALA A 409 -5.07 7.50 -7.56
N TYR A 410 -5.79 6.43 -7.22
CA TYR A 410 -6.25 5.43 -8.18
C TYR A 410 -7.20 6.02 -9.24
N ARG A 411 -8.20 6.81 -8.84
CA ARG A 411 -9.14 7.48 -9.76
C ARG A 411 -8.46 8.48 -10.69
N SER A 412 -7.44 9.21 -10.23
CA SER A 412 -6.66 10.12 -11.08
C SER A 412 -5.90 9.39 -12.20
N LEU A 413 -5.58 8.12 -11.96
CA LEU A 413 -4.69 7.29 -12.77
C LEU A 413 -5.44 6.36 -13.74
N SER A 414 -6.69 6.01 -13.45
CA SER A 414 -7.52 5.13 -14.30
C SER A 414 -7.89 5.79 -15.64
N LEU A 415 -8.32 7.05 -15.60
CA LEU A 415 -8.63 7.87 -16.80
C LEU A 415 -7.42 7.99 -17.74
N LEU A 416 -6.22 8.08 -17.17
CA LEU A 416 -4.97 8.27 -17.89
C LEU A 416 -4.54 7.05 -18.70
N ALA A 417 -4.80 5.82 -18.21
CA ALA A 417 -4.47 4.59 -18.93
C ALA A 417 -5.22 4.51 -20.26
N VAL A 418 -6.56 4.61 -20.20
CA VAL A 418 -7.44 4.59 -21.38
C VAL A 418 -7.14 5.77 -22.30
N GLY A 419 -7.00 6.98 -21.74
CA GLY A 419 -6.67 8.19 -22.50
C GLY A 419 -5.35 8.07 -23.29
N SER A 420 -4.30 7.52 -22.67
CA SER A 420 -2.98 7.36 -23.32
C SER A 420 -3.02 6.44 -24.54
N MET A 421 -3.81 5.35 -24.47
CA MET A 421 -3.96 4.40 -25.58
C MET A 421 -4.78 5.00 -26.73
N VAL A 422 -5.90 5.69 -26.41
CA VAL A 422 -6.73 6.38 -27.42
C VAL A 422 -5.93 7.48 -28.13
N ILE A 423 -5.17 8.30 -27.39
CA ILE A 423 -4.35 9.37 -27.97
C ILE A 423 -3.22 8.79 -28.84
N GLY A 424 -2.57 7.70 -28.44
CA GLY A 424 -1.55 7.02 -29.26
C GLY A 424 -2.09 6.53 -30.61
N VAL A 425 -3.29 5.94 -30.61
CA VAL A 425 -3.98 5.49 -31.84
C VAL A 425 -4.38 6.68 -32.73
N LEU A 426 -4.98 7.73 -32.17
CA LEU A 426 -5.35 8.95 -32.91
C LEU A 426 -4.10 9.65 -33.49
N CYS A 427 -2.99 9.67 -32.76
CA CYS A 427 -1.72 10.20 -33.24
C CYS A 427 -1.18 9.39 -34.44
N GLY A 428 -1.28 8.06 -34.40
CA GLY A 428 -0.95 7.19 -35.52
C GLY A 428 -1.78 7.51 -36.79
N PHE A 429 -3.09 7.65 -36.64
CA PHE A 429 -3.97 8.06 -37.75
C PHE A 429 -3.63 9.47 -38.28
N ALA A 430 -3.33 10.43 -37.41
CA ALA A 430 -2.96 11.80 -37.81
C ALA A 430 -1.64 11.85 -38.59
N VAL A 431 -0.64 11.05 -38.21
CA VAL A 431 0.62 10.88 -38.96
C VAL A 431 0.35 10.24 -40.33
N GLY A 432 -0.41 9.14 -40.37
CA GLY A 432 -0.75 8.44 -41.62
C GLY A 432 -1.50 9.33 -42.61
N GLY A 433 -2.59 9.95 -42.17
CA GLY A 433 -3.39 10.89 -42.98
C GLY A 433 -2.62 12.16 -43.38
N GLY A 434 -1.62 12.58 -42.60
CA GLY A 434 -0.73 13.69 -42.96
C GLY A 434 0.33 13.34 -44.02
N ILE A 435 0.52 12.05 -44.34
CA ILE A 435 1.55 11.58 -45.29
C ILE A 435 0.90 10.98 -46.55
N TRP A 436 -0.26 10.32 -46.42
CA TRP A 436 -0.98 9.70 -47.54
C TRP A 436 -1.18 10.61 -48.76
N PRO A 437 -1.62 11.88 -48.65
CA PRO A 437 -1.78 12.75 -49.82
C PRO A 437 -0.48 13.01 -50.58
N ARG A 438 0.67 12.96 -49.91
CA ARG A 438 1.99 13.17 -50.52
C ARG A 438 2.52 11.93 -51.24
N LEU A 439 1.98 10.74 -50.97
CA LEU A 439 2.30 9.53 -51.71
C LEU A 439 1.53 9.48 -53.04
N ASN A 440 0.28 9.98 -53.04
CA ASN A 440 -0.51 10.24 -54.24
C ASN A 440 -0.06 11.49 -55.05
N GLU A 441 0.98 12.22 -54.61
CA GLU A 441 1.66 13.25 -55.42
C GLU A 441 2.84 12.65 -56.24
N TYR A 442 3.12 11.33 -56.13
CA TYR A 442 4.26 10.64 -56.79
C TYR A 442 3.88 9.32 -57.52
N HIS A 443 2.59 8.98 -57.61
CA HIS A 443 2.04 7.92 -58.46
C HIS A 443 1.03 8.56 -59.43
#